data_AF-A0A6C0CE54-F1
#
_entry.id   AF-A0A6C0CE54-F1
#
_cell.length_a   1.000
_cell.length_b   1.000
_cell.length_c   1.000
_cell.angle_alpha   90.00
_cell.angle_beta   90.00
_cell.angle_gamma   90.00
#
_symmetry.space_group_name_H-M   'P 1'
#
loop_
_entity.id
_entity.type
_entity.pdbx_description
1 polymer ?
#
loop_
_entity_poly.entity_id
_entity_poly.type
_entity_poly.pdbx_seq_one_letter_code
_entity_poly.pdbx_strand_id
1 'polypeptide(L)'
;MSECVYLNVPYKERKTVKLLGGKWDKTLKRWYCDEGNELCSLYQIHKDIEIIGEDREYGSNKLYIDMIPKTSYFKNVRHLFTDCDWNLIRHHIYKRVDYKCECCGKRKNKYLEAHERWDFNYDTQTQKLVRIIALCKMCHSATHYGHSKRTKNIDKINQHIKKINNFDDLDLDNHIKEAYDTWKKRNTVKWNLDFSIITDSGFTIINK
;
A
#
# COMPACT_ATOMS: atom_id res chain seq x y z
N MET A 1 -2.03 -36.17 -14.13
CA MET A 1 -2.02 -35.33 -12.92
C MET A 1 -2.82 -34.09 -13.26
N SER A 2 -3.89 -33.77 -12.51
CA SER A 2 -4.65 -32.54 -12.73
C SER A 2 -3.75 -31.33 -12.45
N GLU A 3 -3.72 -30.37 -13.36
CA GLU A 3 -2.96 -29.13 -13.18
C GLU A 3 -3.57 -28.32 -12.03
N CYS A 4 -2.74 -27.67 -11.22
CA CYS A 4 -3.21 -26.84 -10.11
C CYS A 4 -3.41 -25.39 -10.55
N VAL A 5 -4.60 -24.84 -10.27
CA VAL A 5 -4.95 -23.44 -10.61
C VAL A 5 -4.97 -22.61 -9.33
N TYR A 6 -4.11 -21.59 -9.25
CA TYR A 6 -4.09 -20.65 -8.13
C TYR A 6 -5.16 -19.57 -8.30
N LEU A 7 -5.83 -19.21 -7.21
CA LEU A 7 -6.98 -18.32 -7.20
C LEU A 7 -6.69 -17.04 -6.41
N ASN A 8 -7.22 -15.93 -6.90
CA ASN A 8 -7.22 -14.64 -6.21
C ASN A 8 -8.46 -14.50 -5.33
N VAL A 9 -8.40 -15.11 -4.13
CA VAL A 9 -9.55 -15.21 -3.23
C VAL A 9 -9.54 -14.09 -2.17
N PRO A 10 -10.59 -13.26 -2.08
CA PRO A 10 -10.76 -12.33 -0.97
C PRO A 10 -10.79 -13.06 0.38
N TYR A 11 -10.14 -12.49 1.41
CA TYR A 11 -10.07 -13.12 2.73
C TYR A 11 -11.43 -13.48 3.33
N LYS A 12 -12.47 -12.68 3.04
CA LYS A 12 -13.86 -12.92 3.49
C LYS A 12 -14.44 -14.23 2.95
N GLU A 13 -13.97 -14.68 1.79
CA GLU A 13 -14.51 -15.86 1.07
C GLU A 13 -13.70 -17.13 1.30
N ARG A 14 -12.63 -17.06 2.12
CA ARG A 14 -11.77 -18.22 2.45
C ARG A 14 -12.53 -19.44 2.97
N LYS A 15 -13.67 -19.22 3.66
CA LYS A 15 -14.51 -20.31 4.17
C LYS A 15 -15.29 -20.98 3.04
N THR A 16 -15.85 -20.18 2.14
CA THR A 16 -16.55 -20.65 0.93
C THR A 16 -15.59 -21.45 0.06
N VAL A 17 -14.42 -20.91 -0.25
CA VAL A 17 -13.42 -21.61 -1.07
C VAL A 17 -13.02 -22.94 -0.47
N LYS A 18 -12.80 -22.99 0.85
CA LYS A 18 -12.51 -24.25 1.55
C LYS A 18 -13.66 -25.26 1.46
N LEU A 19 -14.91 -24.80 1.52
CA LEU A 19 -16.09 -25.65 1.44
C LEU A 19 -16.25 -26.27 0.04
N LEU A 20 -15.93 -25.51 -1.02
CA LEU A 20 -15.99 -25.95 -2.42
C LEU A 20 -14.73 -26.73 -2.87
N GLY A 21 -13.94 -27.25 -1.92
CA GLY A 21 -12.79 -28.12 -2.22
C GLY A 21 -11.47 -27.39 -2.51
N GLY A 22 -11.42 -26.07 -2.34
CA GLY A 22 -10.18 -25.30 -2.45
C GLY A 22 -9.15 -25.69 -1.39
N LYS A 23 -7.88 -25.70 -1.79
CA LYS A 23 -6.71 -26.06 -0.96
C LYS A 23 -5.86 -24.81 -0.70
N TRP A 24 -5.17 -24.77 0.43
CA TRP A 24 -4.31 -23.64 0.81
C TRP A 24 -2.84 -24.02 0.71
N ASP A 25 -2.09 -23.32 -0.14
CA ASP A 25 -0.63 -23.39 -0.19
C ASP A 25 -0.04 -22.48 0.90
N LYS A 26 0.65 -23.08 1.89
CA LYS A 26 1.29 -22.35 2.99
C LYS A 26 2.55 -21.60 2.57
N THR A 27 3.25 -22.09 1.55
CA THR A 27 4.49 -21.52 1.02
C THR A 27 4.18 -20.28 0.19
N LEU A 28 3.29 -20.42 -0.81
CA LEU A 28 2.87 -19.30 -1.64
C LEU A 28 1.84 -18.40 -0.96
N LYS A 29 1.21 -18.88 0.13
CA LYS A 29 0.12 -18.21 0.86
C LYS A 29 -1.04 -17.86 -0.07
N ARG A 30 -1.49 -18.85 -0.84
CA ARG A 30 -2.53 -18.70 -1.87
C ARG A 30 -3.49 -19.88 -1.84
N TRP A 31 -4.73 -19.62 -2.25
CA TRP A 31 -5.70 -20.67 -2.52
C TRP A 31 -5.45 -21.25 -3.90
N TYR A 32 -5.66 -22.56 -4.04
CA TYR A 32 -5.62 -23.25 -5.32
C TYR A 32 -6.68 -24.35 -5.37
N CYS A 33 -7.05 -24.77 -6.57
CA CYS A 33 -7.89 -25.92 -6.83
C CYS A 33 -7.32 -26.75 -7.98
N ASP A 34 -7.90 -27.92 -8.22
CA ASP A 34 -7.58 -28.74 -9.39
C ASP A 34 -8.29 -28.14 -10.62
N GLU A 35 -7.65 -28.20 -11.79
CA GLU A 35 -8.25 -27.73 -13.05
C GLU A 35 -9.62 -28.37 -13.30
N GLY A 36 -10.59 -27.56 -13.75
CA GLY A 36 -11.98 -27.99 -13.96
C GLY A 36 -12.88 -27.92 -12.70
N ASN A 37 -12.33 -27.61 -11.53
CA ASN A 37 -13.14 -27.29 -10.35
C ASN A 37 -13.94 -25.98 -10.56
N GLU A 38 -15.19 -25.93 -10.08
CA GLU A 38 -16.09 -24.77 -10.19
C GLU A 38 -15.48 -23.45 -9.68
N LEU A 39 -14.54 -23.54 -8.74
CA LEU A 39 -13.79 -22.40 -8.22
C LEU A 39 -13.03 -21.63 -9.32
N CYS A 40 -12.62 -22.30 -10.41
CA CYS A 40 -11.97 -21.65 -11.55
C CYS A 40 -12.89 -20.65 -12.26
N SER A 41 -14.21 -20.86 -12.20
CA SER A 41 -15.22 -19.97 -12.79
C SER A 41 -15.73 -18.94 -11.78
N LEU A 42 -15.71 -19.26 -10.49
CA LEU A 42 -16.20 -18.39 -9.42
C LEU A 42 -15.19 -17.31 -8.99
N TYR A 43 -13.90 -17.59 -9.13
CA TYR A 43 -12.83 -16.71 -8.68
C TYR A 43 -11.88 -16.37 -9.81
N GLN A 44 -11.36 -15.13 -9.79
CA GLN A 44 -10.28 -14.74 -10.69
C GLN A 44 -9.07 -15.64 -10.46
N ILE A 45 -8.51 -16.16 -11.56
CA ILE A 45 -7.24 -16.89 -11.53
C ILE A 45 -6.14 -15.91 -11.10
N HIS A 46 -5.26 -16.38 -10.22
CA HIS A 46 -4.10 -15.62 -9.83
C HIS A 46 -3.18 -15.41 -11.03
N LYS A 47 -2.87 -14.15 -11.32
CA LYS A 47 -1.85 -13.74 -12.28
C LYS A 47 -0.72 -13.02 -11.56
N ASP A 48 0.50 -13.27 -12.02
CA ASP A 48 1.59 -12.35 -11.72
C ASP A 48 1.29 -11.01 -12.43
N ILE A 49 1.63 -9.92 -11.77
CA ILE A 49 1.39 -8.56 -12.26
C ILE A 49 2.70 -7.80 -12.26
N GLU A 50 2.73 -6.72 -13.02
CA GLU A 50 3.76 -5.70 -13.01
C GLU A 50 3.08 -4.34 -12.80
N ILE A 51 3.74 -3.42 -12.08
CA ILE A 51 3.26 -2.04 -11.94
C ILE A 51 4.07 -1.17 -12.91
N ILE A 52 3.46 -0.87 -14.05
CA ILE A 52 4.04 -0.07 -15.13
C ILE A 52 4.09 1.41 -14.71
N GLY A 53 5.23 2.06 -14.93
CA GLY A 53 5.41 3.48 -14.65
C GLY A 53 5.61 3.85 -13.17
N GLU A 54 5.77 2.86 -12.29
CA GLU A 54 6.09 3.12 -10.89
C GLU A 54 7.52 3.67 -10.73
N ASP A 55 7.65 4.84 -10.10
CA ASP A 55 8.95 5.35 -9.69
C ASP A 55 9.33 4.79 -8.31
N ARG A 56 10.09 3.69 -8.32
CA ARG A 56 10.54 3.02 -7.08
C ARG A 56 11.58 3.81 -6.29
N GLU A 57 12.23 4.80 -6.91
CA GLU A 57 13.18 5.69 -6.25
C GLU A 57 12.49 6.92 -5.66
N TYR A 58 11.24 7.20 -6.04
CA TYR A 58 10.45 8.31 -5.49
C TYR A 58 10.31 8.20 -3.97
N GLY A 59 10.74 9.26 -3.27
CA GLY A 59 10.80 9.30 -1.81
C GLY A 59 11.85 8.36 -1.20
N SER A 60 12.59 7.61 -2.03
CA SER A 60 13.58 6.58 -1.65
C SER A 60 13.02 5.57 -0.64
N ASN A 61 13.90 4.77 -0.01
CA ASN A 61 13.54 3.92 1.12
C ASN A 61 13.65 4.63 2.48
N LYS A 62 13.66 5.97 2.50
CA LYS A 62 13.71 6.74 3.75
C LYS A 62 12.34 6.78 4.44
N LEU A 63 12.33 6.83 5.77
CA LEU A 63 11.10 7.02 6.52
C LEU A 63 10.81 8.51 6.65
N TYR A 64 9.68 8.99 6.11
CA TYR A 64 9.28 10.38 6.30
C TYR A 64 7.79 10.51 6.62
N ILE A 65 7.45 11.66 7.21
CA ILE A 65 6.08 12.06 7.50
C ILE A 65 5.48 12.56 6.18
N ASP A 66 4.45 11.87 5.68
CA ASP A 66 3.85 12.17 4.39
C ASP A 66 2.44 12.71 4.58
N MET A 67 2.36 14.03 4.74
CA MET A 67 1.10 14.71 4.98
C MET A 67 0.44 15.07 3.65
N ILE A 68 -0.56 14.28 3.26
CA ILE A 68 -1.41 14.55 2.07
C ILE A 68 -2.49 15.61 2.40
N PRO A 69 -3.06 16.32 1.41
CA PRO A 69 -4.12 17.31 1.68
C PRO A 69 -5.38 16.67 2.28
N LYS A 70 -6.16 17.46 3.03
CA LYS A 70 -7.40 17.01 3.69
C LYS A 70 -8.42 16.47 2.69
N THR A 71 -8.47 17.01 1.48
CA THR A 71 -9.33 16.55 0.38
C THR A 71 -9.02 15.14 -0.10
N SER A 72 -7.85 14.61 0.27
CA SER A 72 -7.38 13.26 -0.06
C SER A 72 -7.42 12.33 1.16
N TYR A 73 -7.65 12.84 2.38
CA TYR A 73 -7.98 12.01 3.52
C TYR A 73 -9.26 11.24 3.16
N PHE A 74 -9.25 9.91 3.27
CA PHE A 74 -10.35 8.99 2.91
C PHE A 74 -10.51 8.60 1.43
N LYS A 75 -9.71 9.16 0.51
CA LYS A 75 -9.57 8.65 -0.87
C LYS A 75 -8.46 7.61 -0.97
N ASN A 76 -8.50 6.59 -0.12
CA ASN A 76 -7.51 5.52 -0.15
C ASN A 76 -7.58 4.79 -1.50
N VAL A 77 -6.43 4.48 -2.09
CA VAL A 77 -6.36 3.88 -3.43
C VAL A 77 -6.99 2.50 -3.46
N ARG A 78 -7.05 1.79 -2.34
CA ARG A 78 -7.86 0.57 -2.20
C ARG A 78 -9.31 0.75 -2.65
N HIS A 79 -9.92 1.91 -2.40
CA HIS A 79 -11.34 2.13 -2.72
C HIS A 79 -11.59 2.21 -4.23
N LEU A 80 -10.53 2.51 -4.99
CA LEU A 80 -10.56 2.53 -6.45
C LEU A 80 -10.56 1.11 -7.05
N PHE A 81 -10.46 0.07 -6.23
CA PHE A 81 -10.34 -1.30 -6.69
C PHE A 81 -11.40 -2.23 -6.12
N THR A 82 -11.60 -3.34 -6.83
CA THR A 82 -12.21 -4.52 -6.23
C THR A 82 -11.30 -5.07 -5.13
N ASP A 83 -11.87 -5.82 -4.17
CA ASP A 83 -11.05 -6.49 -3.15
C ASP A 83 -10.03 -7.43 -3.79
N CYS A 84 -10.38 -8.05 -4.92
CA CYS A 84 -9.52 -8.95 -5.68
C CYS A 84 -8.30 -8.21 -6.26
N ASP A 85 -8.51 -7.10 -6.98
CA ASP A 85 -7.42 -6.35 -7.61
C ASP A 85 -6.49 -5.75 -6.56
N TRP A 86 -7.03 -5.14 -5.51
CA TRP A 86 -6.22 -4.61 -4.42
C TRP A 86 -5.40 -5.71 -3.73
N ASN A 87 -5.95 -6.91 -3.58
CA ASN A 87 -5.20 -8.04 -3.02
C ASN A 87 -4.05 -8.47 -3.95
N LEU A 88 -4.22 -8.45 -5.27
CA LEU A 88 -3.12 -8.71 -6.21
C LEU A 88 -2.01 -7.67 -6.06
N ILE A 89 -2.37 -6.38 -6.13
CA ILE A 89 -1.44 -5.26 -6.03
C ILE A 89 -0.63 -5.34 -4.73
N ARG A 90 -1.30 -5.39 -3.58
CA ARG A 90 -0.58 -5.37 -2.29
C ARG A 90 0.27 -6.62 -2.08
N HIS A 91 -0.17 -7.80 -2.52
CA HIS A 91 0.64 -9.03 -2.36
C HIS A 91 1.83 -9.06 -3.31
N HIS A 92 1.70 -8.52 -4.53
CA HIS A 92 2.83 -8.30 -5.42
C HIS A 92 3.87 -7.40 -4.75
N ILE A 93 3.44 -6.27 -4.19
CA ILE A 93 4.30 -5.32 -3.47
C ILE A 93 4.97 -6.00 -2.26
N TYR A 94 4.27 -6.83 -1.51
CA TYR A 94 4.88 -7.52 -0.36
C TYR A 94 5.89 -8.58 -0.79
N LYS A 95 5.61 -9.32 -1.88
CA LYS A 95 6.49 -10.36 -2.42
C LYS A 95 7.77 -9.75 -2.98
N ARG A 96 7.68 -8.65 -3.75
CA ARG A 96 8.85 -8.02 -4.40
C ARG A 96 9.88 -7.47 -3.41
N VAL A 97 9.44 -7.13 -2.20
CA VAL A 97 10.32 -6.64 -1.12
C VAL A 97 10.67 -7.74 -0.12
N ASP A 98 10.41 -9.00 -0.47
CA ASP A 98 10.77 -10.15 0.36
C ASP A 98 10.18 -10.03 1.78
N TYR A 99 8.94 -9.52 1.82
CA TYR A 99 8.15 -9.28 3.03
C TYR A 99 8.86 -8.46 4.12
N LYS A 100 9.76 -7.55 3.70
CA LYS A 100 10.42 -6.56 4.56
C LYS A 100 9.75 -5.21 4.40
N CYS A 101 9.72 -4.44 5.50
CA CYS A 101 9.43 -3.02 5.39
C CYS A 101 10.51 -2.34 4.54
N GLU A 102 10.12 -1.59 3.51
CA GLU A 102 11.07 -0.87 2.66
C GLU A 102 11.84 0.21 3.44
N CYS A 103 11.23 0.83 4.48
CA CYS A 103 11.90 1.85 5.26
C CYS A 103 12.86 1.33 6.34
N CYS A 104 12.46 0.32 7.12
CA CYS A 104 13.24 -0.12 8.29
C CYS A 104 13.81 -1.53 8.17
N GLY A 105 13.59 -2.22 7.05
CA GLY A 105 14.08 -3.57 6.81
C GLY A 105 13.48 -4.68 7.69
N LYS A 106 12.66 -4.33 8.70
CA LYS A 106 12.09 -5.31 9.62
C LYS A 106 11.22 -6.34 8.88
N ARG A 107 11.52 -7.62 9.11
CA ARG A 107 10.62 -8.74 8.87
C ARG A 107 9.75 -8.96 10.12
N LYS A 108 8.41 -8.93 9.97
CA LYS A 108 7.36 -9.31 10.96
C LYS A 108 7.19 -8.42 12.23
N ASN A 109 6.04 -8.35 12.91
CA ASN A 109 4.93 -9.30 13.14
C ASN A 109 3.53 -8.80 12.68
N LYS A 110 2.87 -9.64 11.87
CA LYS A 110 1.46 -9.71 11.43
C LYS A 110 1.03 -9.09 10.09
N TYR A 111 1.26 -7.83 9.71
CA TYR A 111 0.89 -7.36 8.35
C TYR A 111 1.81 -6.24 7.86
N LEU A 112 2.23 -6.30 6.58
CA LEU A 112 2.70 -5.13 5.85
C LEU A 112 1.48 -4.35 5.36
N GLU A 113 1.64 -3.04 5.23
CA GLU A 113 0.66 -2.12 4.70
C GLU A 113 1.23 -1.52 3.41
N ALA A 114 0.47 -1.57 2.32
CA ALA A 114 0.81 -0.90 1.08
C ALA A 114 0.38 0.57 1.21
N HIS A 115 1.35 1.48 1.16
CA HIS A 115 1.17 2.92 1.35
C HIS A 115 1.40 3.67 0.05
N GLU A 116 0.52 4.63 -0.25
CA GLU A 116 0.58 5.42 -1.47
C GLU A 116 1.54 6.61 -1.34
N ARG A 117 2.48 6.73 -2.28
CA ARG A 117 3.34 7.90 -2.45
C ARG A 117 2.87 8.74 -3.62
N TRP A 118 2.77 10.04 -3.37
CA TRP A 118 2.17 10.99 -4.28
C TRP A 118 3.16 12.07 -4.68
N ASP A 119 3.20 12.36 -5.98
CA ASP A 119 3.81 13.56 -6.52
C ASP A 119 2.76 14.67 -6.67
N PHE A 120 3.16 15.91 -6.41
CA PHE A 120 2.27 17.06 -6.37
C PHE A 120 2.83 18.15 -7.29
N ASN A 121 2.26 18.26 -8.49
CA ASN A 121 2.59 19.29 -9.46
C ASN A 121 1.67 20.49 -9.27
N TYR A 122 2.21 21.61 -8.76
CA TYR A 122 1.44 22.81 -8.45
C TYR A 122 1.00 23.59 -9.69
N ASP A 123 1.74 23.51 -10.79
CA ASP A 123 1.44 24.21 -12.04
C ASP A 123 0.22 23.60 -12.73
N THR A 124 0.18 22.26 -12.80
CA THR A 124 -0.95 21.52 -13.38
C THR A 124 -2.03 21.18 -12.36
N GLN A 125 -1.79 21.48 -11.07
CA GLN A 125 -2.62 21.09 -9.93
C GLN A 125 -2.89 19.58 -9.89
N THR A 126 -1.90 18.76 -10.24
CA THR A 126 -2.02 17.29 -10.29
C THR A 126 -1.43 16.64 -9.05
N GLN A 127 -2.19 15.77 -8.40
CA GLN A 127 -1.72 14.82 -7.39
C GLN A 127 -1.63 13.43 -8.05
N LYS A 128 -0.41 13.01 -8.39
CA LYS A 128 -0.15 11.77 -9.13
C LYS A 128 0.31 10.66 -8.20
N LEU A 129 -0.32 9.50 -8.28
CA LEU A 129 0.17 8.30 -7.61
C LEU A 129 1.40 7.81 -8.37
N VAL A 130 2.56 7.83 -7.73
CA VAL A 130 3.84 7.49 -8.38
C VAL A 130 4.47 6.22 -7.83
N ARG A 131 4.13 5.83 -6.60
CA ARG A 131 4.68 4.62 -5.97
C ARG A 131 3.75 4.04 -4.91
N ILE A 132 3.77 2.71 -4.76
CA ILE A 132 3.14 2.03 -3.62
C ILE A 132 4.20 1.28 -2.82
N ILE A 133 4.48 1.76 -1.62
CA ILE A 133 5.58 1.28 -0.76
C ILE A 133 5.06 0.33 0.32
N ALA A 134 5.81 -0.74 0.62
CA ALA A 134 5.48 -1.69 1.67
C ALA A 134 6.04 -1.25 3.03
N LEU A 135 5.16 -0.96 3.99
CA LEU A 135 5.53 -0.46 5.31
C LEU A 135 5.11 -1.42 6.42
N CYS A 136 5.91 -1.51 7.49
CA CYS A 136 5.43 -2.09 8.74
C CYS A 136 4.50 -1.10 9.45
N LYS A 137 3.69 -1.60 10.40
CA LYS A 137 2.74 -0.78 11.18
C LYS A 137 3.37 0.48 11.79
N MET A 138 4.62 0.41 12.25
CA MET A 138 5.28 1.57 12.86
C MET A 138 5.71 2.61 11.81
N CYS A 139 6.32 2.18 10.70
CA CYS A 139 6.67 3.07 9.60
C CYS A 139 5.42 3.70 8.96
N HIS A 140 4.36 2.90 8.75
CA HIS A 140 3.09 3.39 8.24
C HIS A 140 2.45 4.41 9.18
N SER A 141 2.50 4.16 10.50
CA SER A 141 2.02 5.11 11.51
C SER A 141 2.83 6.41 11.52
N ALA A 142 4.15 6.34 11.37
CA ALA A 142 5.03 7.49 11.27
C ALA A 142 4.75 8.31 10.00
N THR A 143 4.54 7.65 8.88
CA THR A 143 4.15 8.31 7.63
C THR A 143 2.80 9.02 7.77
N HIS A 144 1.79 8.40 8.39
CA HIS A 144 0.52 9.04 8.73
C HIS A 144 0.55 9.82 10.05
N TYR A 145 1.56 10.67 10.23
CA TYR A 145 1.84 11.37 11.50
C TYR A 145 0.65 12.16 12.04
N GLY A 146 -0.02 12.97 11.21
CA GLY A 146 -1.14 13.80 11.65
C GLY A 146 -2.36 13.01 12.16
N HIS A 147 -2.56 11.79 11.65
CA HIS A 147 -3.57 10.88 12.21
C HIS A 147 -3.03 10.23 13.50
N SER A 148 -1.83 9.65 13.44
CA SER A 148 -1.23 8.94 14.57
C SER A 148 -1.01 9.81 15.81
N LYS A 149 -0.69 11.10 15.65
CA LYS A 149 -0.57 12.07 16.74
C LYS A 149 -1.85 12.20 17.57
N ARG A 150 -3.01 11.94 16.97
CA ARG A 150 -4.33 12.03 17.64
C ARG A 150 -4.80 10.70 18.22
N THR A 151 -4.33 9.58 17.70
CA THR A 151 -4.91 8.25 17.97
C THR A 151 -3.94 7.24 18.57
N LYS A 152 -2.65 7.55 18.65
CA LYS A 152 -1.58 6.63 19.06
C LYS A 152 -0.60 7.29 20.02
N ASN A 153 0.27 6.47 20.60
CA ASN A 153 1.41 6.96 21.39
C ASN A 153 2.44 7.61 20.45
N ILE A 154 2.51 8.94 20.49
CA ILE A 154 3.36 9.73 19.60
C ILE A 154 4.84 9.59 19.94
N ASP A 155 5.19 9.44 21.21
CA ASP A 155 6.59 9.30 21.65
C ASP A 155 7.24 8.06 21.04
N LYS A 156 6.52 6.94 20.99
CA LYS A 156 6.99 5.71 20.33
C LYS A 156 7.21 5.90 18.82
N ILE A 157 6.38 6.72 18.19
CA ILE A 157 6.50 7.02 16.75
C ILE A 157 7.70 7.95 16.52
N ASN A 158 7.86 8.97 17.35
CA ASN A 158 8.99 9.90 17.32
C ASN A 158 10.32 9.16 17.51
N GLN A 159 10.42 8.30 18.53
CA GLN A 159 11.57 7.43 18.75
C GLN A 159 11.85 6.53 17.55
N HIS A 160 10.81 6.03 16.87
CA HIS A 160 10.98 5.23 15.67
C HIS A 160 11.52 6.04 14.50
N ILE A 161 10.98 7.24 14.24
CA ILE A 161 11.48 8.16 13.20
C ILE A 161 12.95 8.47 13.46
N LYS A 162 13.29 8.87 14.69
CA LYS A 162 14.67 9.16 15.09
C LYS A 162 15.60 8.00 14.81
N LYS A 163 15.23 6.80 15.27
CA LYS A 163 16.04 5.60 15.07
C LYS A 163 16.28 5.26 13.60
N ILE A 164 15.26 5.36 12.75
CA ILE A 164 15.37 4.92 11.35
C ILE A 164 16.13 5.93 10.50
N ASN A 165 15.98 7.23 10.77
CA ASN A 165 16.64 8.28 9.99
C ASN A 165 17.95 8.77 10.63
N ASN A 166 18.33 8.25 11.80
CA ASN A 166 19.42 8.78 12.61
C ASN A 166 19.25 10.27 12.95
N PHE A 167 18.03 10.68 13.28
CA PHE A 167 17.71 12.05 13.68
C PHE A 167 18.00 12.27 15.17
N ASP A 168 18.51 13.45 15.50
CA ASP A 168 18.42 14.00 16.84
C ASP A 168 17.03 14.65 17.09
N ASP A 169 16.88 15.38 18.21
CA ASP A 169 15.60 16.05 18.52
C ASP A 169 15.33 17.24 17.59
N LEU A 170 16.37 17.99 17.21
CA LEU A 170 16.24 19.15 16.33
C LEU A 170 15.84 18.71 14.91
N ASP A 171 16.47 17.65 14.40
CA ASP A 171 16.13 17.03 13.12
C ASP A 171 14.66 16.56 13.09
N LEU A 172 14.20 15.92 14.17
CA LEU A 172 12.81 15.46 14.28
C LEU A 172 11.84 16.65 14.26
N ASP A 173 12.11 17.69 15.04
CA ASP A 173 11.26 18.87 15.12
C ASP A 173 11.19 19.61 13.78
N ASN A 174 12.32 19.76 13.10
CA ASN A 174 12.40 20.33 11.76
C ASN A 174 11.59 19.51 10.75
N HIS A 175 11.75 18.18 10.76
CA HIS A 175 11.00 17.27 9.90
C HIS A 175 9.49 17.34 10.12
N ILE A 176 9.05 17.42 11.37
CA ILE A 176 7.63 17.60 11.72
C ILE A 176 7.14 18.95 11.20
N LYS A 177 7.89 20.03 11.44
CA LYS A 177 7.54 21.38 10.99
C LYS A 177 7.37 21.43 9.47
N GLU A 178 8.35 20.92 8.71
CA GLU A 178 8.31 20.87 7.25
C GLU A 178 7.11 20.09 6.73
N ALA A 179 6.79 18.95 7.37
CA ALA A 179 5.62 18.16 7.00
C ALA A 179 4.31 18.93 7.21
N TYR A 180 4.17 19.69 8.30
CA TYR A 180 3.00 20.53 8.54
C TYR A 180 2.93 21.75 7.60
N ASP A 181 4.07 22.35 7.26
CA ASP A 181 4.11 23.46 6.32
C ASP A 181 3.76 23.00 4.89
N THR A 182 4.27 21.83 4.48
CA THR A 182 3.88 21.15 3.24
C THR A 182 2.39 20.84 3.23
N TRP A 183 1.86 20.32 4.33
CA TRP A 183 0.44 20.05 4.48
C TRP A 183 -0.42 21.31 4.31
N LYS A 184 -0.05 22.42 4.97
CA LYS A 184 -0.76 23.70 4.82
C LYS A 184 -0.80 24.13 3.36
N LYS A 185 0.34 24.11 2.66
CA LYS A 185 0.45 24.43 1.23
C LYS A 185 -0.43 23.51 0.37
N ARG A 186 -0.38 22.19 0.58
CA ARG A 186 -1.20 21.23 -0.18
C ARG A 186 -2.70 21.47 -0.01
N ASN A 187 -3.15 21.99 1.13
CA ASN A 187 -4.56 22.28 1.38
C ASN A 187 -5.09 23.55 0.69
N THR A 188 -4.24 24.39 0.08
CA THR A 188 -4.68 25.58 -0.66
C THR A 188 -5.02 25.29 -2.13
N VAL A 189 -4.83 24.05 -2.59
CA VAL A 189 -4.98 23.65 -3.98
C VAL A 189 -6.07 22.59 -4.11
N LYS A 190 -6.88 22.70 -5.17
CA LYS A 190 -7.83 21.67 -5.57
C LYS A 190 -7.16 20.72 -6.55
N TRP A 191 -6.74 19.55 -6.06
CA TRP A 191 -5.95 18.60 -6.84
C TRP A 191 -6.79 17.75 -7.81
N ASN A 192 -6.28 17.58 -9.02
CA ASN A 192 -6.69 16.57 -9.99
C ASN A 192 -5.91 15.28 -9.70
N LEU A 193 -6.60 14.15 -9.56
CA LEU A 193 -5.96 12.87 -9.23
C LEU A 193 -5.51 12.16 -10.50
N ASP A 194 -4.25 11.73 -10.53
CA ASP A 194 -3.68 10.91 -11.60
C ASP A 194 -3.32 9.52 -11.02
N PHE A 195 -3.89 8.49 -11.65
CA PHE A 195 -3.73 7.07 -11.30
C PHE A 195 -3.14 6.26 -12.46
N SER A 196 -2.45 6.89 -13.39
CA SER A 196 -1.88 6.25 -14.59
C SER A 196 -1.11 4.97 -14.27
N ILE A 197 -0.27 4.95 -13.23
CA ILE A 197 0.51 3.74 -12.85
C ILE A 197 -0.37 2.50 -12.59
N ILE A 198 -1.64 2.71 -12.26
CA ILE A 198 -2.61 1.66 -12.01
C ILE A 198 -3.31 1.25 -13.30
N THR A 199 -3.86 2.23 -14.03
CA THR A 199 -4.64 1.98 -15.24
C THR A 199 -3.76 1.39 -16.34
N ASP A 200 -2.54 1.90 -16.46
CA ASP A 200 -1.56 1.44 -17.43
C ASP A 200 -1.07 0.02 -17.10
N SER A 201 -1.15 -0.37 -15.82
CA SER A 201 -0.89 -1.74 -15.35
C SER A 201 -2.07 -2.70 -15.53
N GLY A 202 -3.11 -2.30 -16.25
CA GLY A 202 -4.25 -3.14 -16.59
C GLY A 202 -5.26 -3.33 -15.45
N PHE A 203 -5.30 -2.44 -14.47
CA PHE A 203 -6.32 -2.41 -13.43
C PHE A 203 -7.41 -1.38 -13.72
N THR A 204 -8.66 -1.79 -13.59
CA THR A 204 -9.81 -0.90 -13.75
C THR A 204 -10.10 -0.16 -12.45
N ILE A 205 -10.27 1.16 -12.54
CA ILE A 205 -10.74 1.98 -11.43
C ILE A 205 -12.26 1.87 -11.35
N ILE A 206 -12.77 1.50 -10.18
CA ILE A 206 -14.21 1.53 -9.89
C ILE A 206 -14.55 2.86 -9.21
N ASN A 207 -15.50 3.59 -9.79
CA ASN A 207 -16.13 4.74 -9.12
C ASN A 207 -17.17 4.18 -8.14
N LYS A 208 -16.81 4.10 -6.86
CA LYS A 208 -17.71 3.76 -5.76
C LYS A 208 -18.29 5.01 -5.11
#